data_AF-A0A497JTM1-F1
#
_entry.id   AF-A0A497JTM1-F1
#
_cell.length_a   1.000
_cell.length_b   1.000
_cell.length_c   1.000
_cell.angle_alpha   90.00
_cell.angle_beta   90.00
_cell.angle_gamma   90.00
#
_symmetry.space_group_name_H-M   'P 1'
#
loop_
_entity.id
_entity.type
_entity.pdbx_description
1 polymer ?
#
loop_
_entity_poly.entity_id
_entity_poly.type
_entity_poly.pdbx_seq_one_letter_code
_entity_poly.pdbx_strand_id
1 'polypeptide(L)'
;MSTPLEKIRFSYKIWLESDGRFILGRGGARILKAIEEEKSILKAAGKLGMSYRYVWSYIERINRALGKPVIETFRGGRRGGGGATLTELGRDLLRKYMHMDEHINRLLSGECSGGVKNQFKGIIRGLERKDGYVEVKIEFETQNVITAMISEAKLEELDARLGDAIEVTIRSSDIHIRKSN
;
A
#
# COMPACT_ATOMS: atom_id res chain seq x y z
N MET A 1 -14.08 23.67 22.21
CA MET A 1 -13.75 23.99 20.80
C MET A 1 -12.52 23.20 20.43
N SER A 2 -12.64 22.23 19.52
CA SER A 2 -11.53 21.39 19.04
C SER A 2 -10.40 22.25 18.49
N THR A 3 -9.17 22.02 18.92
CA THR A 3 -8.01 22.80 18.48
C THR A 3 -7.72 22.54 16.99
N PRO A 4 -7.18 23.51 16.24
CA PRO A 4 -6.89 23.33 14.80
C PRO A 4 -6.00 22.12 14.48
N LEU A 5 -5.16 21.71 15.44
CA LEU A 5 -4.26 20.56 15.35
C LEU A 5 -5.00 19.21 15.33
N GLU A 6 -6.17 19.09 15.98
CA GLU A 6 -6.98 17.85 15.97
C GLU A 6 -7.58 17.53 14.59
N LYS A 7 -7.61 18.49 13.66
CA LYS A 7 -8.14 18.30 12.30
C LYS A 7 -7.05 18.01 11.26
N ILE A 8 -5.78 18.05 11.65
CA ILE A 8 -4.66 17.78 10.74
C ILE A 8 -4.55 16.26 10.56
N ARG A 9 -4.66 15.80 9.32
CA ARG A 9 -4.44 14.41 8.95
C ARG A 9 -3.18 14.29 8.11
N PHE A 10 -2.36 13.30 8.43
CA PHE A 10 -1.24 12.91 7.58
C PHE A 10 -1.78 12.37 6.24
N SER A 11 -1.18 12.77 5.13
CA SER A 11 -1.56 12.34 3.78
C SER A 11 -0.31 12.07 2.97
N TYR A 12 -0.37 11.08 2.10
CA TYR A 12 0.75 10.64 1.28
C TYR A 12 0.31 10.37 -0.16
N LYS A 13 1.28 10.36 -1.07
CA LYS A 13 1.08 9.97 -2.47
C LYS A 13 2.16 8.96 -2.84
N ILE A 14 1.75 7.88 -3.48
CA ILE A 14 2.66 6.90 -4.06
C ILE A 14 2.55 6.87 -5.58
N TRP A 15 3.67 6.53 -6.21
CA TRP A 15 3.76 6.28 -7.64
C TRP A 15 4.79 5.19 -7.93
N LEU A 16 4.64 4.54 -9.07
CA LEU A 16 5.63 3.65 -9.66
C LEU A 16 6.44 4.43 -10.69
N GLU A 17 7.74 4.17 -10.72
CA GLU A 17 8.68 4.69 -11.71
C GLU A 17 9.57 3.59 -12.28
N SER A 18 10.11 3.83 -13.47
CA SER A 18 11.20 3.03 -14.06
C SER A 18 12.21 4.01 -14.66
N ASP A 19 13.48 3.85 -14.31
CA ASP A 19 14.59 4.67 -14.83
C ASP A 19 14.34 6.17 -14.67
N GLY A 20 13.83 6.57 -13.49
CA GLY A 20 13.48 7.96 -13.16
C GLY A 20 12.25 8.51 -13.92
N ARG A 21 11.53 7.68 -14.68
CA ARG A 21 10.30 8.06 -15.38
C ARG A 21 9.08 7.59 -14.62
N PHE A 22 8.18 8.52 -14.35
CA PHE A 22 6.87 8.22 -13.79
C PHE A 22 6.09 7.25 -14.70
N ILE A 23 5.62 6.15 -14.13
CA ILE A 23 4.74 5.19 -14.81
C ILE A 23 3.28 5.47 -14.43
N LEU A 24 2.93 5.28 -13.15
CA LEU A 24 1.58 5.50 -12.66
C LEU A 24 1.54 5.87 -11.18
N GLY A 25 0.48 6.57 -10.78
CA GLY A 25 0.09 6.74 -9.39
C GLY A 25 -1.36 6.32 -9.19
N ARG A 26 -1.98 6.72 -8.08
CA ARG A 26 -3.38 6.38 -7.75
C ARG A 26 -4.37 6.55 -8.92
N GLY A 27 -4.25 7.64 -9.67
CA GLY A 27 -5.11 7.90 -10.83
C GLY A 27 -4.96 6.87 -11.95
N GLY A 28 -3.72 6.49 -12.27
CA GLY A 28 -3.42 5.48 -13.27
C GLY A 28 -3.87 4.08 -12.84
N ALA A 29 -3.67 3.74 -11.57
CA ALA A 29 -4.15 2.48 -11.01
C ALA A 29 -5.69 2.37 -11.09
N ARG A 30 -6.41 3.45 -10.78
CA ARG A 30 -7.87 3.52 -10.95
C ARG A 30 -8.30 3.32 -12.39
N ILE A 31 -7.58 3.89 -13.36
CA ILE A 31 -7.83 3.69 -14.78
C ILE A 31 -7.67 2.22 -15.17
N LEU A 32 -6.52 1.60 -14.83
CA LEU A 32 -6.26 0.20 -15.17
C LEU A 32 -7.29 -0.73 -14.52
N LYS A 33 -7.61 -0.51 -13.24
CA LYS A 33 -8.64 -1.26 -12.51
C LYS A 33 -10.02 -1.14 -13.16
N ALA A 34 -10.44 0.07 -13.54
CA ALA A 34 -11.72 0.28 -14.20
C ALA A 34 -11.76 -0.40 -15.58
N ILE A 35 -10.65 -0.43 -16.33
CA ILE A 35 -10.58 -1.16 -17.60
C ILE A 35 -10.64 -2.68 -17.37
N GLU A 36 -9.97 -3.20 -16.34
CA GLU A 36 -10.05 -4.61 -15.95
C GLU A 36 -11.48 -5.03 -15.61
N GLU A 37 -12.24 -4.17 -14.93
CA GLU A 37 -13.64 -4.43 -14.54
C GLU A 37 -14.62 -4.26 -15.72
N GLU A 38 -14.53 -3.14 -16.44
CA GLU A 38 -15.52 -2.77 -17.47
C GLU A 38 -15.26 -3.38 -18.84
N LYS A 39 -14.04 -3.93 -19.04
CA LYS A 39 -13.54 -4.45 -20.32
C LYS A 39 -13.68 -3.44 -21.48
N SER A 40 -13.67 -2.15 -21.18
CA SER A 40 -13.85 -1.06 -22.14
C SER A 40 -13.31 0.26 -21.62
N ILE A 41 -12.54 0.97 -22.45
CA ILE A 41 -11.97 2.28 -22.10
C ILE A 41 -13.08 3.34 -21.96
N LEU A 42 -14.10 3.29 -22.82
CA LEU A 42 -15.20 4.26 -22.79
C LEU A 42 -16.02 4.13 -21.49
N LYS A 43 -16.37 2.90 -21.11
CA LYS A 43 -17.07 2.63 -19.85
C LYS A 43 -16.21 2.98 -18.64
N ALA A 44 -14.92 2.62 -18.66
CA ALA A 44 -13.99 3.00 -17.60
C ALA A 44 -13.87 4.52 -17.44
N ALA A 45 -13.77 5.26 -18.55
CA ALA A 45 -13.75 6.73 -18.54
C ALA A 45 -15.04 7.30 -17.93
N GLY A 46 -16.20 6.81 -18.36
CA GLY A 46 -17.51 7.19 -17.82
C GLY A 46 -17.62 6.93 -16.32
N LYS A 47 -17.25 5.72 -15.86
CA LYS A 47 -17.24 5.32 -14.44
C LYS A 47 -16.35 6.22 -13.58
N LEU A 48 -15.24 6.70 -14.13
CA LEU A 48 -14.28 7.54 -13.43
C LEU A 48 -14.59 9.04 -13.54
N GLY A 49 -15.62 9.44 -14.30
CA GLY A 49 -15.90 10.85 -14.59
C GLY A 49 -14.80 11.52 -15.40
N MET A 50 -14.07 10.76 -16.23
CA MET A 50 -12.95 11.23 -17.04
C MET A 50 -13.33 11.22 -18.52
N SER A 51 -12.71 12.10 -19.32
CA SER A 51 -12.87 12.02 -20.77
C SER A 51 -12.13 10.80 -21.33
N TYR A 52 -12.68 10.19 -22.38
CA TYR A 52 -12.01 9.10 -23.10
C TYR A 52 -10.59 9.49 -23.51
N ARG A 53 -10.41 10.70 -24.05
CA ARG A 53 -9.10 11.25 -24.45
C ARG A 53 -8.10 11.28 -23.28
N TYR A 54 -8.54 11.69 -22.09
CA TYR A 54 -7.68 11.70 -20.92
C TYR A 54 -7.21 10.29 -20.56
N VAL A 55 -8.15 9.35 -20.45
CA VAL A 55 -7.84 7.94 -20.13
C VAL A 55 -6.88 7.34 -21.16
N TRP A 56 -7.17 7.52 -22.45
CA TRP A 56 -6.31 7.05 -23.53
C TRP A 56 -4.90 7.65 -23.44
N SER A 57 -4.79 8.97 -23.26
CA SER A 57 -3.48 9.64 -23.15
C SER A 57 -2.66 9.17 -21.95
N TYR A 58 -3.33 8.80 -20.85
CA TYR A 58 -2.68 8.27 -19.67
C TYR A 58 -2.09 6.88 -19.96
N ILE A 59 -2.85 6.02 -20.63
CA ILE A 59 -2.40 4.67 -21.04
C ILE A 59 -1.22 4.76 -22.00
N GLU A 60 -1.28 5.66 -22.99
CA GLU A 60 -0.15 5.89 -23.89
C GLU A 60 1.11 6.35 -23.15
N ARG A 61 0.96 7.17 -22.10
CA ARG A 61 2.09 7.56 -21.25
C ARG A 61 2.69 6.36 -20.52
N ILE A 62 1.85 5.49 -19.97
CA ILE A 62 2.31 4.24 -19.33
C ILE A 62 3.07 3.38 -20.35
N ASN A 63 2.49 3.18 -21.55
CA ASN A 63 3.11 2.39 -22.61
C ASN A 63 4.47 2.97 -23.03
N ARG A 64 4.60 4.30 -23.15
CA ARG A 64 5.87 4.96 -23.46
C ARG A 64 6.90 4.80 -22.35
N ALA A 65 6.48 4.83 -21.09
CA ALA A 65 7.38 4.63 -19.95
C ALA A 65 7.91 3.19 -19.89
N LEU A 66 7.08 2.20 -20.27
CA LEU A 66 7.41 0.77 -20.18
C LEU A 66 7.93 0.15 -21.48
N GLY A 67 7.79 0.84 -22.61
CA GLY A 67 8.12 0.32 -23.95
C GLY A 67 7.21 -0.82 -24.43
N LYS A 68 6.13 -1.14 -23.71
CA LYS A 68 5.21 -2.24 -24.00
C LYS A 68 3.76 -1.86 -23.69
N PRO A 69 2.77 -2.40 -24.42
CA PRO A 69 1.36 -2.12 -24.17
C PRO A 69 0.89 -2.73 -22.84
N VAL A 70 0.23 -1.92 -22.01
CA VAL A 70 -0.43 -2.38 -20.76
C VAL A 70 -1.89 -2.79 -20.96
N ILE A 71 -2.44 -2.54 -22.15
CA ILE A 71 -3.77 -2.98 -22.56
C ILE A 71 -3.74 -3.61 -23.95
N GLU A 72 -4.68 -4.52 -24.19
CA GLU A 72 -5.06 -5.00 -25.51
C GLU A 72 -6.41 -4.41 -25.86
N THR A 73 -6.58 -3.99 -27.12
CA THR A 73 -7.84 -3.44 -27.63
C THR A 73 -8.35 -4.28 -28.78
N PHE A 74 -9.66 -4.56 -28.81
CA PHE A 74 -10.31 -5.21 -29.95
C PHE A 74 -11.32 -4.25 -30.59
N ARG A 75 -11.37 -4.25 -31.93
CA ARG A 75 -12.35 -3.45 -32.67
C ARG A 75 -13.70 -4.17 -32.68
N GLY A 76 -14.76 -3.47 -32.29
CA GLY A 76 -16.13 -3.93 -32.48
C GLY A 76 -16.58 -3.72 -33.93
N GLY A 77 -17.52 -4.54 -34.40
CA GLY A 77 -18.12 -4.43 -35.73
C GLY A 77 -19.08 -3.23 -35.89
N ARG A 78 -19.86 -3.20 -36.99
CA ARG A 78 -20.73 -2.08 -37.42
C ARG A 78 -21.72 -1.52 -36.38
N ARG A 79 -22.03 -2.25 -35.30
CA ARG A 79 -22.94 -1.81 -34.22
C ARG A 79 -22.23 -1.15 -33.03
N GLY A 80 -20.92 -0.93 -33.12
CA GLY A 80 -20.11 -0.46 -32.00
C GLY A 80 -19.74 -1.57 -31.01
N GLY A 81 -18.86 -1.27 -30.04
CA GLY A 81 -18.46 -2.22 -28.99
C GLY A 81 -17.03 -2.74 -29.09
N GLY A 82 -16.07 -1.89 -29.45
CA GLY A 82 -14.66 -2.20 -29.17
C GLY A 82 -14.43 -2.27 -27.66
N GLY A 83 -13.62 -3.22 -27.21
CA GLY A 83 -13.29 -3.37 -25.80
C GLY A 83 -11.80 -3.30 -25.56
N ALA A 84 -11.44 -3.30 -24.28
CA ALA A 84 -10.06 -3.27 -23.84
C ALA A 84 -9.89 -4.11 -22.59
N THR A 85 -8.83 -4.90 -22.56
CA THR A 85 -8.42 -5.74 -21.43
C THR A 85 -6.99 -5.37 -21.05
N LEU A 86 -6.61 -5.55 -19.78
CA LEU A 86 -5.20 -5.43 -19.42
C LEU A 86 -4.40 -6.57 -20.06
N THR A 87 -3.19 -6.27 -20.52
CA THR A 87 -2.18 -7.30 -20.78
C THR A 87 -1.68 -7.87 -19.45
N GLU A 88 -0.89 -8.95 -19.48
CA GLU A 88 -0.27 -9.45 -18.25
C GLU A 88 0.60 -8.39 -17.57
N LEU A 89 1.36 -7.62 -18.35
CA LEU A 89 2.11 -6.47 -17.85
C LEU A 89 1.20 -5.44 -17.17
N GLY A 90 0.04 -5.14 -17.75
CA GLY A 90 -0.93 -4.23 -17.14
C GLY A 90 -1.48 -4.75 -15.81
N ARG A 91 -1.73 -6.07 -15.71
CA ARG A 91 -2.17 -6.71 -14.46
C ARG A 91 -1.08 -6.72 -13.40
N ASP A 92 0.14 -7.09 -13.75
CA ASP A 92 1.30 -7.05 -12.85
C ASP A 92 1.51 -5.64 -12.28
N LEU A 93 1.42 -4.65 -13.17
CA LEU A 93 1.59 -3.25 -12.80
C LEU A 93 0.49 -2.77 -11.84
N LEU A 94 -0.77 -3.13 -12.12
CA LEU A 94 -1.89 -2.86 -11.22
C LEU A 94 -1.73 -3.58 -9.88
N ARG A 95 -1.37 -4.86 -9.89
CA ARG A 95 -1.13 -5.67 -8.68
C ARG A 95 -0.03 -5.06 -7.82
N LYS A 96 1.10 -4.69 -8.42
CA LYS A 96 2.24 -4.07 -7.73
C LYS A 96 1.85 -2.75 -7.06
N TYR A 97 1.09 -1.90 -7.75
CA TYR A 97 0.58 -0.66 -7.15
C TYR A 97 -0.41 -0.95 -6.02
N MET A 98 -1.41 -1.80 -6.24
CA MET A 98 -2.45 -2.08 -5.25
C MET A 98 -1.88 -2.70 -3.97
N HIS A 99 -0.93 -3.62 -4.10
CA HIS A 99 -0.24 -4.23 -2.95
C HIS A 99 0.45 -3.17 -2.10
N MET A 100 1.17 -2.22 -2.72
CA MET A 100 1.85 -1.15 -2.00
C MET A 100 0.87 -0.12 -1.39
N ASP A 101 -0.17 0.26 -2.13
CA ASP A 101 -1.20 1.19 -1.64
C ASP A 101 -1.92 0.59 -0.41
N GLU A 102 -2.28 -0.69 -0.46
CA GLU A 102 -2.87 -1.40 0.67
C GLU A 102 -1.90 -1.48 1.87
N HIS A 103 -0.63 -1.83 1.61
CA HIS A 103 0.38 -1.93 2.65
C HIS A 103 0.58 -0.60 3.39
N ILE A 104 0.69 0.52 2.66
CA ILE A 104 0.88 1.83 3.28
C ILE A 104 -0.40 2.31 3.97
N ASN A 105 -1.57 2.07 3.38
CA ASN A 105 -2.84 2.36 4.05
C ASN A 105 -2.94 1.61 5.40
N ARG A 106 -2.50 0.36 5.45
CA ARG A 106 -2.45 -0.45 6.68
C ARG A 106 -1.51 0.14 7.74
N LEU A 107 -0.32 0.58 7.33
CA LEU A 107 0.63 1.23 8.22
C LEU A 107 0.07 2.53 8.82
N LEU A 108 -0.69 3.30 8.03
CA LEU A 108 -1.18 4.62 8.43
C LEU A 108 -2.54 4.58 9.16
N SER A 109 -3.37 3.57 8.90
CA SER A 109 -4.65 3.42 9.60
C SER A 109 -4.49 2.82 11.00
N GLY A 110 -3.33 2.23 11.32
CA GLY A 110 -3.17 1.42 12.52
C GLY A 110 -4.04 0.15 12.53
N GLU A 111 -4.77 -0.12 11.44
CA GLU A 111 -5.63 -1.28 11.28
C GLU A 111 -4.85 -2.41 10.60
N CYS A 112 -4.14 -3.21 11.40
CA CYS A 112 -3.51 -4.46 10.96
C CYS A 112 -4.58 -5.52 10.61
N SER A 113 -5.13 -5.44 9.41
CA SER A 113 -6.04 -6.43 8.83
C SER A 113 -5.29 -7.29 7.82
N GLY A 114 -4.78 -8.44 8.28
CA GLY A 114 -4.23 -9.52 7.45
C GLY A 114 -2.73 -9.76 7.60
N GLY A 115 -2.36 -10.59 8.59
CA GLY A 115 -1.06 -11.27 8.78
C GLY A 115 0.17 -10.35 8.86
N VAL A 116 0.67 -9.91 10.01
CA VAL A 116 0.87 -10.57 11.29
C VAL A 116 0.47 -9.62 12.42
N LYS A 117 -0.40 -10.08 13.32
CA LYS A 117 -0.77 -9.33 14.52
C LYS A 117 0.22 -9.71 15.62
N ASN A 118 1.32 -8.96 15.76
CA ASN A 118 2.20 -9.09 16.91
C ASN A 118 1.45 -8.56 18.14
N GLN A 119 0.67 -9.42 18.80
CA GLN A 119 0.00 -9.11 20.05
C GLN A 119 0.81 -9.70 21.19
N PHE A 120 1.41 -8.82 21.99
CA PHE A 120 2.12 -9.24 23.18
C PHE A 120 1.15 -9.18 24.35
N LYS A 121 0.83 -10.34 24.92
CA LYS A 121 0.21 -10.40 26.24
C LYS A 121 1.29 -10.12 27.27
N GLY A 122 1.01 -9.19 28.17
CA GLY A 122 1.92 -8.81 29.21
C GLY A 122 1.20 -8.23 30.42
N ILE A 123 1.90 -8.18 31.53
CA ILE A 123 1.41 -7.63 32.79
C ILE A 123 2.02 -6.24 32.95
N ILE A 124 1.18 -5.25 33.23
CA ILE A 124 1.66 -3.93 33.64
C ILE A 124 2.30 -4.08 35.02
N ARG A 125 3.61 -3.90 35.12
CA ARG A 125 4.38 -3.96 36.37
C ARG A 125 4.60 -2.59 36.99
N GLY A 126 4.46 -1.52 36.21
CA GLY A 126 4.65 -0.15 36.70
C GLY A 126 3.90 0.88 35.86
N LEU A 127 3.40 1.91 36.54
CA LEU A 127 2.77 3.09 35.95
C LEU A 127 3.31 4.33 36.66
N GLU A 128 4.01 5.20 35.95
CA GLU A 128 4.55 6.45 36.50
C GLU A 128 4.00 7.65 35.71
N ARG A 129 3.36 8.59 36.40
CA ARG A 129 2.86 9.82 35.78
C ARG A 129 3.94 10.88 35.79
N LYS A 130 4.19 11.50 34.64
CA LYS A 130 5.08 12.65 34.45
C LYS A 130 4.28 13.80 33.84
N ASP A 131 4.88 14.99 33.77
CA ASP A 131 4.22 16.13 33.14
C ASP A 131 3.99 15.87 31.64
N GLY A 132 2.72 15.67 31.28
CA GLY A 132 2.27 15.47 29.89
C GLY A 132 2.27 14.03 29.38
N TYR A 133 2.77 13.03 30.12
CA TYR A 133 2.71 11.61 29.70
C TYR A 133 2.73 10.62 30.89
N VAL A 134 2.43 9.35 30.60
CA VAL A 134 2.51 8.25 31.57
C VAL A 134 3.47 7.20 31.03
N GLU A 135 4.48 6.86 31.83
CA GLU A 135 5.40 5.75 31.55
C GLU A 135 4.74 4.45 32.01
N VAL A 136 4.65 3.47 31.10
CA VAL A 136 4.03 2.16 31.35
C VAL A 136 5.08 1.08 31.19
N LYS A 137 5.38 0.35 32.28
CA LYS A 137 6.33 -0.77 32.28
C LYS A 137 5.54 -2.07 32.14
N ILE A 138 5.75 -2.78 31.03
CA ILE A 138 5.02 -4.01 30.68
C ILE A 138 6.02 -5.17 30.61
N GLU A 139 5.75 -6.24 31.33
CA GLU A 139 6.48 -7.50 31.25
C GLU A 139 5.71 -8.47 30.35
N PHE A 140 6.37 -9.03 29.33
CA PHE A 140 5.74 -9.92 28.35
C PHE A 140 6.09 -11.38 28.61
N GLU A 141 5.13 -12.29 28.40
CA GLU A 141 5.40 -13.74 28.34
C GLU A 141 5.90 -14.08 26.93
N THR A 142 7.16 -14.50 26.81
CA THR A 142 7.88 -14.62 25.53
C THR A 142 7.66 -15.97 24.84
N GLN A 143 6.41 -16.31 24.53
CA GLN A 143 6.09 -17.45 23.63
C GLN A 143 5.67 -17.01 22.22
N ASN A 144 5.67 -15.70 21.93
CA ASN A 144 5.14 -15.16 20.67
C ASN A 144 6.26 -14.91 19.66
N VAL A 145 6.05 -15.34 18.42
CA VAL A 145 6.95 -15.06 17.29
C VAL A 145 6.70 -13.64 16.78
N ILE A 146 7.76 -12.85 16.63
CA ILE A 146 7.71 -11.51 16.04
C ILE A 146 8.03 -11.61 14.56
N THR A 147 7.14 -11.13 13.69
CA THR A 147 7.45 -10.95 12.26
C THR A 147 7.78 -9.49 11.99
N ALA A 148 8.96 -9.25 11.40
CA ALA A 148 9.39 -7.94 10.92
C ALA A 148 9.58 -7.99 9.40
N MET A 149 9.25 -6.90 8.72
CA MET A 149 9.55 -6.73 7.30
C MET A 149 10.77 -5.84 7.15
N ILE A 150 11.77 -6.32 6.44
CA ILE A 150 12.96 -5.57 6.06
C ILE A 150 13.14 -5.66 4.55
N SER A 151 13.89 -4.73 3.95
CA SER A 151 14.26 -4.83 2.55
C SER A 151 15.30 -5.94 2.35
N GLU A 152 15.33 -6.53 1.15
CA GLU A 152 16.37 -7.51 0.76
C GLU A 152 17.79 -6.94 1.00
N ALA A 153 18.02 -5.69 0.59
CA ALA A 153 19.28 -5.00 0.84
C ALA A 153 19.65 -4.91 2.33
N LYS A 154 18.66 -4.79 3.23
CA LYS A 154 18.91 -4.75 4.68
C LYS A 154 19.19 -6.16 5.23
N LEU A 155 18.54 -7.19 4.69
CA LEU A 155 18.84 -8.58 5.05
C LEU A 155 20.27 -8.96 4.65
N GLU A 156 20.69 -8.57 3.44
CA GLU A 156 22.07 -8.74 2.96
C GLU A 156 23.09 -8.00 3.85
N GLU A 157 22.80 -6.77 4.27
CA GLU A 157 23.65 -6.01 5.20
C GLU A 157 23.79 -6.69 6.57
N LEU A 158 22.72 -7.34 7.04
CA LEU A 158 22.71 -8.07 8.31
C LEU A 158 23.42 -9.43 8.24
N ASP A 159 23.61 -10.00 7.03
CA ASP A 159 24.03 -11.40 6.77
C ASP A 159 23.30 -12.42 7.65
N ALA A 160 22.02 -12.14 7.96
CA ALA A 160 21.24 -12.95 8.87
C ALA A 160 20.64 -14.17 8.16
N ARG A 161 20.73 -15.33 8.81
CA ARG A 161 20.25 -16.63 8.32
C ARG A 161 19.30 -17.26 9.32
N LEU A 162 18.55 -18.26 8.84
CA LEU A 162 17.70 -19.06 9.72
C LEU A 162 18.54 -19.73 10.80
N GLY A 163 18.21 -19.44 12.06
CA GLY A 163 18.93 -19.96 13.23
C GLY A 163 19.86 -18.97 13.91
N ASP A 164 20.08 -17.80 13.32
CA ASP A 164 20.94 -16.78 13.92
C ASP A 164 20.29 -16.10 15.12
N ALA A 165 21.11 -15.80 16.12
CA ALA A 165 20.71 -14.95 17.24
C ALA A 165 20.75 -13.49 16.78
N ILE A 166 19.59 -12.83 16.77
CA ILE A 166 19.45 -11.44 16.37
C ILE A 166 18.90 -10.58 17.51
N GLU A 167 19.37 -9.35 17.61
CA GLU A 167 18.78 -8.35 18.49
C GLU A 167 17.70 -7.56 17.73
N VAL A 168 16.53 -7.41 18.34
CA VAL A 168 15.41 -6.65 17.77
C VAL A 168 15.07 -5.51 18.70
N THR A 169 15.25 -4.27 18.23
CA THR A 169 14.84 -3.07 18.97
C THR A 169 13.47 -2.61 18.49
N ILE A 170 12.54 -2.45 19.44
CA ILE A 170 11.22 -1.84 19.20
C ILE A 170 11.18 -0.52 19.98
N ARG A 171 10.98 0.60 19.29
CA ARG A 171 10.87 1.91 19.96
C ARG A 171 9.49 2.08 20.59
N SER A 172 9.43 2.83 21.69
CA SER A 172 8.17 3.12 22.39
C SER A 172 7.12 3.80 21.50
N SER A 173 7.55 4.63 20.55
CA SER A 173 6.67 5.29 19.56
C SER A 173 5.95 4.30 18.63
N ASP A 174 6.52 3.10 18.47
CA ASP A 174 6.09 2.11 17.49
C ASP A 174 5.18 1.03 18.12
N ILE A 175 4.93 1.12 19.44
CA ILE A 175 4.09 0.19 20.20
C ILE A 175 2.71 0.80 20.46
N HIS A 176 1.67 0.13 19.98
CA HIS A 176 0.28 0.50 20.28
C HIS A 176 -0.28 -0.36 21.42
N ILE A 177 -0.65 0.28 22.52
CA ILE A 177 -1.23 -0.40 23.69
C ILE A 177 -2.75 -0.27 23.65
N ARG A 178 -3.46 -1.41 23.69
CA ARG A 178 -4.93 -1.46 23.79
C ARG A 178 -5.35 -2.43 24.89
N LYS A 179 -6.34 -2.04 25.69
CA LYS A 179 -6.95 -2.92 26.71
C LYS A 179 -7.72 -4.05 26.02
N SER A 180 -7.46 -5.30 26.40
CA SER A 180 -8.30 -6.44 26.01
C SER A 180 -9.51 -6.47 26.93
N ASN A 181 -10.70 -6.39 26.35
CA ASN A 181 -11.95 -6.72 27.04
C ASN A 181 -12.24 -8.21 26.87
#